data_AF-A0A937D0F0-F1
#
_entry.id   AF-A0A937D0F0-F1
#
_cell.length_a   1.000
_cell.length_b   1.000
_cell.length_c   1.000
_cell.angle_alpha   90.00
_cell.angle_beta   90.00
_cell.angle_gamma   90.00
#
_symmetry.space_group_name_H-M   'P 1'
#
loop_
_entity.id
_entity.type
_entity.pdbx_description
1 polymer ?
#
loop_
_entity_poly.entity_id
_entity_poly.type
_entity_poly.pdbx_seq_one_letter_code
_entity_poly.pdbx_strand_id
1 'polypeptide(L)'
;MPAGSSPKRERQYEHIKESYEKRGQKGRAEEIAARTVNKERAEHGETQGAKAQARGSAGGQSGGERTKAELYDEAKRRGIEGRSGMNKEQLERALK
;
A
#
# COMPACT_ATOMS: atom_id res chain seq x y z
N MET A 1 -5.56 -5.43 19.80
CA MET A 1 -4.90 -4.27 19.14
C MET A 1 -3.43 -4.54 18.86
N PRO A 2 -2.86 -4.02 17.75
CA PRO A 2 -1.44 -4.16 17.46
C PRO A 2 -0.57 -3.31 18.41
N ALA A 3 0.45 -3.93 19.00
CA ALA A 3 1.37 -3.30 19.93
C ALA A 3 2.11 -2.09 19.30
N GLY A 4 2.37 -1.05 20.11
CA GLY A 4 3.07 0.17 19.68
C GLY A 4 2.21 1.17 18.90
N SER A 5 0.89 1.19 19.15
CA SER A 5 -0.04 2.18 18.56
C SER A 5 -0.08 3.45 19.42
N SER A 6 -0.33 4.62 18.82
CA SER A 6 -0.50 5.86 19.58
C SER A 6 -1.85 5.87 20.33
N PRO A 7 -2.01 6.65 21.42
CA PRO A 7 -3.27 6.74 22.15
C PRO A 7 -4.47 7.14 21.28
N LYS A 8 -4.24 7.84 20.17
CA LYS A 8 -5.27 8.17 19.17
C LYS A 8 -5.76 6.92 18.43
N ARG A 9 -4.84 6.04 18.02
CA ARG A 9 -5.15 4.80 17.28
C ARG A 9 -5.87 3.78 18.17
N GLU A 10 -5.56 3.76 19.46
CA GLU A 10 -6.26 2.95 20.46
C GLU A 10 -7.73 3.32 20.56
N ARG A 11 -8.05 4.60 20.75
CA ARG A 11 -9.45 5.07 20.77
C ARG A 11 -10.21 4.78 19.49
N GLN A 12 -9.54 4.91 18.35
CA GLN A 12 -10.14 4.66 17.05
C GLN A 12 -10.51 3.19 16.84
N TYR A 13 -9.64 2.27 17.27
CA TYR A 13 -9.94 0.85 17.24
C TYR A 13 -11.16 0.51 18.08
N GLU A 14 -11.21 0.98 19.33
CA GLU A 14 -12.35 0.70 20.22
C GLU A 14 -13.64 1.27 19.63
N HIS A 15 -13.61 2.48 19.08
CA HIS A 15 -14.78 3.07 18.42
C HIS A 15 -15.26 2.26 17.21
N ILE A 16 -14.34 1.77 16.37
CA ILE A 16 -14.69 0.92 15.22
C ILE A 16 -15.24 -0.41 15.71
N LYS A 17 -14.55 -1.08 16.63
CA LYS A 17 -14.97 -2.35 17.22
C LYS A 17 -16.38 -2.25 17.79
N GLU A 18 -16.62 -1.28 18.67
CA GLU A 18 -17.92 -1.05 19.29
C GLU A 18 -19.02 -0.76 18.25
N SER A 19 -18.72 0.00 17.20
CA SER A 19 -19.67 0.26 16.11
C SER A 19 -20.09 -1.02 15.37
N TYR A 20 -19.15 -1.92 15.08
CA TYR A 20 -19.44 -3.20 14.43
C TYR A 20 -20.12 -4.20 15.36
N GLU A 21 -19.77 -4.20 16.65
CA GLU A 21 -20.46 -5.02 17.66
C GLU A 21 -21.92 -4.59 17.84
N LYS A 22 -22.20 -3.29 17.87
CA LYS A 22 -23.57 -2.73 17.91
C LYS A 22 -24.40 -3.12 16.68
N ARG A 23 -23.75 -3.36 15.53
CA ARG A 23 -24.38 -3.85 14.30
C ARG A 23 -24.52 -5.38 14.26
N GLY A 24 -24.18 -6.08 15.33
CA GLY A 24 -24.28 -7.55 15.43
C GLY A 24 -23.11 -8.32 14.80
N GLN A 25 -22.04 -7.64 14.37
CA GLN A 25 -20.88 -8.27 13.72
C GLN A 25 -19.74 -8.60 14.69
N LYS A 26 -20.05 -9.11 15.89
CA LYS A 26 -19.06 -9.36 16.96
C LYS A 26 -17.88 -10.23 16.52
N GLY A 27 -18.14 -11.27 15.72
CA GLY A 27 -17.09 -12.20 15.28
C GLY A 27 -16.04 -11.61 14.34
N ARG A 28 -16.33 -10.47 13.70
CA ARG A 28 -15.38 -9.78 12.78
C ARG A 28 -15.03 -8.36 13.21
N ALA A 29 -15.68 -7.82 14.24
CA ALA A 29 -15.49 -6.44 14.67
C ALA A 29 -14.02 -6.13 15.02
N GLU A 30 -13.36 -7.04 15.75
CA GLU A 30 -11.95 -6.92 16.12
C GLU A 30 -11.01 -6.96 14.90
N GLU A 31 -11.26 -7.89 13.96
CA GLU A 31 -10.49 -8.00 12.73
C GLU A 31 -10.62 -6.74 11.87
N ILE A 32 -11.85 -6.24 11.71
CA ILE A 32 -12.14 -5.03 10.93
C ILE A 32 -11.49 -3.80 11.57
N ALA A 33 -11.61 -3.66 12.90
CA ALA A 33 -11.00 -2.57 13.65
C ALA A 33 -9.47 -2.60 13.52
N ALA A 34 -8.85 -3.77 13.70
CA ALA A 34 -7.40 -3.94 13.57
C ALA A 34 -6.92 -3.61 12.15
N ARG A 35 -7.62 -4.12 11.12
CA ARG A 35 -7.27 -3.90 9.71
C ARG A 35 -7.39 -2.43 9.32
N THR A 36 -8.45 -1.75 9.78
CA THR A 36 -8.68 -0.34 9.49
C THR A 36 -7.59 0.53 10.09
N VAL A 37 -7.29 0.33 11.38
CA VAL A 37 -6.23 1.08 12.07
C VAL A 37 -4.86 0.80 11.46
N ASN A 38 -4.54 -0.47 11.14
CA ASN A 38 -3.26 -0.80 10.50
C ASN A 38 -3.11 -0.16 9.11
N LYS A 39 -4.20 -0.09 8.33
CA LYS A 39 -4.21 0.60 7.04
C LYS A 39 -3.88 2.09 7.21
N GLU A 40 -4.56 2.77 8.13
CA GLU A 40 -4.28 4.19 8.38
C GLU A 40 -2.86 4.42 8.90
N ARG A 41 -2.37 3.57 9.81
CA ARG A 41 -0.98 3.64 10.27
C ARG A 41 0.00 3.47 9.12
N ALA A 42 -0.28 2.60 8.15
CA ALA A 42 0.55 2.44 6.97
C ALA A 42 0.48 3.65 6.03
N GLU A 43 -0.71 4.22 5.78
CA GLU A 43 -0.88 5.42 4.96
C GLU A 43 -0.18 6.65 5.58
N HIS A 44 -0.19 6.78 6.90
CA HIS A 44 0.45 7.88 7.62
C HIS A 44 1.94 7.68 7.94
N GLY A 45 2.55 6.57 7.53
CA GLY A 45 3.97 6.34 7.83
C GLY A 45 4.27 5.89 9.27
N GLU A 46 3.24 5.54 10.05
CA GLU A 46 3.33 5.15 11.47
C GLU A 46 3.73 3.68 11.67
N THR A 47 4.00 2.93 10.59
CA THR A 47 4.52 1.56 10.65
C THR A 47 5.90 1.46 10.01
N GLN A 48 6.76 0.58 10.54
CA GLN A 48 8.13 0.39 10.05
C GLN A 48 8.17 -0.04 8.56
N GLY A 49 7.09 -0.63 8.03
CA GLY A 49 6.94 -1.03 6.62
C GLY A 49 6.12 -0.07 5.73
N ALA A 50 5.61 1.04 6.27
CA ALA A 50 4.71 1.97 5.55
C ALA A 50 5.28 2.48 4.22
N LYS A 51 6.62 2.61 4.13
CA LYS A 51 7.31 3.06 2.91
C LYS A 51 7.14 2.11 1.71
N ALA A 52 6.78 0.85 1.94
CA ALA A 52 6.61 -0.15 0.87
C ALA A 52 5.18 -0.19 0.29
N GLN A 53 4.16 0.21 1.06
CA GLN A 53 2.75 0.01 0.66
C GLN A 53 2.07 1.23 0.06
N ALA A 54 2.65 2.42 0.17
CA ALA A 54 2.17 3.62 -0.52
C ALA A 54 2.32 3.55 -2.06
N ARG A 55 2.96 2.50 -2.60
CA ARG A 55 3.14 2.25 -4.05
C ARG A 55 2.40 1.02 -4.58
N GLY A 56 1.44 0.46 -3.84
CA GLY A 56 0.90 -0.86 -4.17
C GLY A 56 -0.54 -1.10 -3.79
N SER A 57 -1.43 -0.13 -3.97
CA SER A 57 -2.85 -0.45 -4.22
C SER A 57 -3.11 -0.40 -5.72
N ALA A 58 -2.42 -1.27 -6.47
CA ALA A 58 -2.93 -1.73 -7.75
C ALA A 58 -3.70 -3.01 -7.48
N GLY A 59 -4.97 -2.85 -7.12
CA GLY A 59 -5.92 -3.94 -7.30
C GLY A 59 -5.99 -4.24 -8.80
N GLY A 60 -5.74 -5.49 -9.16
CA GLY A 60 -6.17 -6.05 -10.44
C GLY A 60 -5.06 -6.29 -11.46
N GLN A 61 -4.97 -7.57 -11.83
CA GLN A 61 -4.39 -8.14 -13.06
C GLN A 61 -2.85 -8.25 -13.10
N SER A 62 -2.29 -9.43 -12.83
CA SER A 62 -2.23 -10.61 -13.73
C SER A 62 -1.07 -10.50 -14.74
N GLY A 63 -0.10 -11.41 -14.61
CA GLY A 63 0.76 -11.85 -15.73
C GLY A 63 1.90 -10.94 -16.16
N GLY A 64 3.10 -11.20 -15.63
CA GLY A 64 4.34 -11.24 -16.44
C GLY A 64 4.96 -9.96 -17.00
N GLU A 65 4.26 -8.83 -17.08
CA GLU A 65 4.79 -7.65 -17.76
C GLU A 65 5.07 -6.50 -16.79
N ARG A 66 6.32 -6.03 -16.75
CA ARG A 66 6.72 -4.84 -15.98
C ARG A 66 5.89 -3.64 -16.43
N THR A 67 5.37 -2.85 -15.49
CA THR A 67 4.64 -1.63 -15.79
C THR A 67 5.57 -0.57 -16.38
N LYS A 68 5.03 0.37 -17.17
CA LYS A 68 5.82 1.50 -17.71
C LYS A 68 6.56 2.27 -16.61
N ALA A 69 5.94 2.41 -15.43
CA ALA A 69 6.54 3.10 -14.29
C ALA A 69 7.77 2.34 -13.74
N GLU A 70 7.67 1.02 -13.61
CA GLU A 70 8.80 0.18 -13.17
C GLU A 70 9.96 0.23 -14.16
N LEU A 71 9.65 0.16 -15.46
CA LEU A 71 10.64 0.28 -16.54
C LEU A 71 11.25 1.68 -16.58
N TYR A 72 10.46 2.73 -16.35
CA TYR A 72 10.95 4.10 -16.28
C TYR A 72 11.92 4.29 -15.11
N ASP A 73 11.58 3.78 -13.93
CA ASP A 73 12.41 3.83 -12.74
C ASP A 73 13.70 3.00 -12.89
N GLU A 74 13.64 1.87 -13.61
CA GLU A 74 14.82 1.07 -13.94
C GLU A 74 15.71 1.78 -14.98
N ALA A 75 15.13 2.36 -16.02
CA ALA A 75 15.85 3.15 -17.03
C ALA A 75 16.52 4.38 -16.40
N LYS A 76 15.86 5.02 -15.43
CA LYS A 76 16.43 6.11 -14.63
C LYS A 76 17.64 5.65 -13.81
N ARG A 77 17.55 4.49 -13.14
CA ARG A 77 18.64 3.93 -12.34
C ARG A 77 19.84 3.53 -13.19
N ARG A 78 19.62 3.06 -14.42
CA ARG A 78 20.67 2.72 -15.38
C ARG A 78 21.19 3.93 -16.19
N GLY A 79 20.62 5.12 -16.00
CA GLY A 79 21.08 6.33 -16.67
C GLY A 79 20.73 6.41 -18.16
N ILE A 80 19.67 5.75 -18.62
CA ILE A 80 19.26 5.75 -20.03
C ILE A 80 18.80 7.16 -20.43
N GLU A 81 19.47 7.77 -21.40
CA GLU A 81 19.09 9.06 -21.97
C GLU A 81 17.86 8.90 -22.87
N GLY A 82 17.01 9.94 -22.95
CA GLY A 82 15.77 9.88 -23.72
C GLY A 82 14.64 9.05 -23.09
N ARG A 83 14.86 8.38 -21.95
CA ARG A 83 13.86 7.62 -21.17
C ARG A 83 12.51 8.33 -20.96
N SER A 84 12.53 9.66 -20.83
CA SER A 84 11.32 10.48 -20.62
C SER A 84 10.41 10.55 -21.84
N GLY A 85 10.94 10.32 -23.04
CA GLY A 85 10.15 10.21 -24.27
C GLY A 85 9.76 8.77 -24.62
N MET A 86 10.32 7.77 -23.92
CA MET A 86 10.12 6.37 -24.29
C MET A 86 8.75 5.85 -23.83
N ASN A 87 8.10 5.12 -24.73
CA ASN A 87 6.92 4.31 -24.40
C ASN A 87 7.35 3.01 -23.67
N LYS A 88 6.38 2.21 -23.21
CA LYS A 88 6.65 0.96 -22.47
C LYS A 88 7.59 0.03 -23.25
N GLU A 89 7.30 -0.21 -24.52
CA GLU A 89 8.08 -1.09 -25.39
C GLU A 89 9.51 -0.58 -25.62
N GLN A 90 9.67 0.73 -25.80
CA GLN A 90 10.97 1.37 -25.96
C GLN A 90 11.80 1.27 -24.68
N LEU A 91 11.17 1.44 -23.51
CA LEU A 91 11.84 1.24 -22.22
C LEU A 91 12.25 -0.23 -22.02
N GLU A 92 11.41 -1.20 -22.38
CA GLU A 92 11.75 -2.63 -22.32
C GLU A 92 12.93 -2.97 -23.24
N ARG A 93 12.94 -2.45 -24.47
CA ARG A 93 14.05 -2.64 -25.41
C ARG A 93 15.33 -2.00 -24.94
N ALA A 94 15.26 -0.82 -24.32
CA ALA A 94 16.43 -0.12 -23.80
C ALA A 94 16.99 -0.77 -22.52
N LEU A 95 16.20 -1.59 -21.83
CA LEU A 95 16.56 -2.29 -20.59
C LEU A 95 17.02 -3.74 -20.79
N LYS A 96 16.87 -4.27 -22.00
CA LYS A 96 17.38 -5.59 -22.40
C LYS A 96 18.90 -5.59 -22.45
#